data_AF-A0AAD4LMW8-F1
#
_entry.id   AF-A0AAD4LMW8-F1
#
_cell.length_a   1.000
_cell.length_b   1.000
_cell.length_c   1.000
_cell.angle_alpha   90.00
_cell.angle_beta   90.00
_cell.angle_gamma   90.00
#
_symmetry.space_group_name_H-M   'P 1'
#
loop_
_entity.id
_entity.type
_entity.pdbx_description
1 polymer ?
#
loop_
_entity_poly.entity_id
_entity_poly.type
_entity_poly.pdbx_seq_one_letter_code
_entity_poly.pdbx_strand_id
1 'polypeptide(L)'
;ILLEGNEDVVDLGPSEVTNHGLVIRASTDWIEHNDAHGLEKFEPTRNVEILDVSRLASTGETDNAIASILSIIHEPFQDVLQVIDPTCPPSTLLSNLVSSPASPLYTALVVFSPCTPLSHRDRAIIDGLGAHIPVILLPAGPRSLHLPVSAFRPSSTHALRAGIFHSPETLNLLRGEAADRFLRWREIERAVRSVRESRTDARSQNGVAWDKATWETEWDATLSRDVARRLREGTITAGSSGYYVPAKSTHRTPPAVVLDPFHIPSLVMFSLSLFAPLKDSISQLSLSGRRLGIVLVGTLCAGVGVGLALRAGC
;
A
#
# COMPACT_ATOMS: atom_id res chain seq x y z
N ILE A 1 13.50 -21.04 -5.39
CA ILE A 1 14.60 -20.22 -4.78
C ILE A 1 14.22 -19.59 -3.44
N LEU A 2 13.06 -18.94 -3.22
CA LEU A 2 12.76 -18.39 -1.89
C LEU A 2 12.30 -19.44 -0.87
N LEU A 3 11.52 -20.41 -1.35
CA LEU A 3 10.84 -21.40 -0.50
C LEU A 3 11.59 -22.73 -0.36
N GLU A 4 12.30 -23.15 -1.41
CA GLU A 4 12.98 -24.44 -1.45
C GLU A 4 14.17 -24.48 -0.48
N GLY A 5 14.14 -25.44 0.45
CA GLY A 5 15.13 -25.57 1.53
C GLY A 5 15.13 -24.39 2.50
N ASN A 6 13.99 -23.71 2.67
CA ASN A 6 13.81 -22.73 3.73
C ASN A 6 13.21 -23.41 4.97
N GLU A 7 13.94 -23.41 6.08
CA GLU A 7 13.53 -24.04 7.34
C GLU A 7 12.34 -23.32 8.00
N ASP A 8 12.10 -22.05 7.63
CA ASP A 8 10.97 -21.26 8.12
C ASP A 8 9.62 -21.68 7.53
N VAL A 9 9.63 -22.47 6.46
CA VAL A 9 8.42 -22.86 5.75
C VAL A 9 7.97 -24.22 6.26
N VAL A 10 6.85 -24.24 6.95
CA VAL A 10 6.28 -25.47 7.54
C VAL A 10 5.46 -26.27 6.54
N ASP A 11 4.85 -25.61 5.56
CA ASP A 11 4.04 -26.23 4.51
C ASP A 11 4.16 -25.49 3.18
N LEU A 12 4.24 -26.26 2.10
CA LEU A 12 4.28 -25.76 0.72
C LEU A 12 3.01 -26.20 0.00
N GLY A 13 2.17 -25.21 -0.34
CA GLY A 13 0.98 -25.43 -1.13
C GLY A 13 1.30 -25.82 -2.59
N PRO A 14 0.32 -26.38 -3.31
CA PRO A 14 0.48 -26.68 -4.72
C PRO A 14 0.68 -25.41 -5.52
N SER A 15 1.50 -25.48 -6.58
CA SER A 15 1.65 -24.38 -7.52
C SER A 15 0.39 -24.27 -8.40
N GLU A 16 -0.27 -23.12 -8.37
CA GLU A 16 -1.50 -22.84 -9.12
C GLU A 16 -1.15 -22.00 -10.37
N VAL A 17 -1.56 -22.48 -11.55
CA VAL A 17 -1.39 -21.71 -12.78
C VAL A 17 -2.58 -20.76 -12.92
N THR A 18 -2.29 -19.46 -12.97
CA THR A 18 -3.27 -18.40 -13.15
C THR A 18 -3.07 -17.70 -14.50
N ASN A 19 -3.99 -16.81 -14.87
CA ASN A 19 -3.83 -15.95 -16.04
C ASN A 19 -2.60 -15.03 -15.94
N HIS A 20 -2.12 -14.79 -14.72
CA HIS A 20 -1.07 -13.83 -14.40
C HIS A 20 0.30 -14.48 -14.18
N GLY A 21 0.37 -15.81 -14.10
CA GLY A 21 1.60 -16.53 -13.83
C GLY A 21 1.39 -17.73 -12.92
N LEU A 22 2.48 -18.17 -12.29
CA LEU A 22 2.45 -19.27 -11.34
C LEU A 22 2.33 -18.69 -9.92
N VAL A 23 1.26 -19.02 -9.21
CA VAL A 23 1.09 -18.67 -7.80
C VAL A 23 1.52 -19.84 -6.94
N ILE A 24 2.36 -19.56 -5.94
CA ILE A 24 2.79 -20.53 -4.94
C ILE A 24 2.44 -19.97 -3.58
N ARG A 25 1.69 -20.73 -2.78
CA ARG A 25 1.38 -20.39 -1.40
C ARG A 25 2.19 -21.25 -0.44
N ALA A 26 2.66 -20.64 0.63
CA ALA A 26 3.45 -21.30 1.67
C ALA A 26 2.98 -20.82 3.04
N SER A 27 3.25 -21.64 4.06
CA SER A 27 2.92 -21.34 5.44
C SER A 27 4.20 -21.31 6.27
N THR A 28 4.32 -20.33 7.17
CA THR A 28 5.40 -20.28 8.15
C THR A 28 5.00 -20.81 9.53
N ASP A 29 3.70 -21.07 9.72
CA ASP A 29 3.09 -21.47 10.98
C ASP A 29 1.85 -22.35 10.73
N TRP A 30 1.36 -22.97 11.80
CA TRP A 30 0.15 -23.77 11.83
C TRP A 30 -0.91 -23.06 12.67
N ILE A 31 -2.16 -23.05 12.20
CA ILE A 31 -3.31 -22.68 13.02
C ILE A 31 -3.81 -23.94 13.72
N GLU A 32 -3.89 -23.86 15.04
CA GLU A 32 -4.48 -24.89 15.89
C GLU A 32 -5.97 -24.65 16.02
N HIS A 33 -6.77 -25.64 15.61
CA HIS A 33 -8.21 -25.67 15.79
C HIS A 33 -8.57 -26.76 16.78
N ASN A 34 -9.34 -26.39 17.80
CA ASN A 34 -9.98 -27.35 18.69
C ASN A 34 -11.42 -27.53 18.24
N ASP A 35 -11.79 -28.73 17.80
CA ASP A 35 -13.19 -29.02 17.48
C ASP A 35 -14.05 -29.16 18.76
N ALA A 36 -15.38 -29.21 18.58
CA ALA A 36 -16.32 -29.36 19.70
C ALA A 36 -16.17 -30.69 20.46
N HIS A 37 -15.39 -31.64 19.92
CA HIS A 37 -15.09 -32.93 20.51
C HIS A 37 -13.72 -32.96 21.21
N GLY A 38 -13.00 -31.82 21.23
CA GLY A 38 -11.67 -31.71 21.84
C GLY A 38 -10.56 -32.35 21.01
N LEU A 39 -10.79 -32.61 19.72
CA LEU A 39 -9.74 -33.05 18.81
C LEU A 39 -9.00 -31.83 18.26
N GLU A 40 -7.67 -31.89 18.34
CA GLU A 40 -6.77 -30.90 17.76
C GLU A 40 -6.65 -31.14 16.25
N LYS A 41 -6.89 -30.09 15.47
CA LYS A 41 -6.69 -30.07 14.02
C LYS A 41 -5.73 -28.93 13.68
N PHE A 42 -4.64 -29.26 13.00
CA PHE A 42 -3.67 -28.27 12.53
C PHE A 42 -3.95 -27.94 11.07
N GLU A 43 -4.08 -26.65 10.76
CA GLU A 43 -4.24 -26.16 9.38
C GLU A 43 -3.09 -25.21 9.01
N PRO A 44 -2.52 -25.34 7.80
CA PRO A 44 -1.44 -24.46 7.35
C PRO A 44 -1.99 -23.05 7.10
N THR A 45 -1.28 -22.00 7.54
CA THR A 45 -1.78 -20.61 7.49
C THR A 45 -1.83 -19.99 6.11
N ARG A 46 -1.02 -20.49 5.16
CA ARG A 46 -0.87 -19.97 3.79
C ARG A 46 -0.61 -18.46 3.75
N ASN A 47 0.16 -17.98 4.73
CA ASN A 47 0.43 -16.57 4.96
C ASN A 47 1.50 -15.97 4.03
N VAL A 48 2.12 -16.78 3.17
CA VAL A 48 3.08 -16.35 2.16
C VAL A 48 2.55 -16.69 0.77
N GLU A 49 2.44 -15.70 -0.10
CA GLU A 49 2.08 -15.87 -1.50
C GLU A 49 3.20 -15.33 -2.40
N ILE A 50 3.63 -16.14 -3.36
CA ILE A 50 4.63 -15.78 -4.37
C ILE A 50 4.00 -15.95 -5.74
N LEU A 51 3.89 -14.84 -6.47
CA LEU A 51 3.46 -14.84 -7.87
C LEU A 51 4.69 -14.70 -8.79
N ASP A 52 4.92 -15.73 -9.60
CA ASP A 52 5.96 -15.71 -10.64
C ASP A 52 5.43 -15.07 -11.94
N VAL A 53 5.87 -13.84 -12.19
CA VAL A 53 5.55 -13.05 -13.40
C VAL A 53 6.66 -13.09 -14.47
N SER A 54 7.66 -13.96 -14.34
CA SER A 54 8.81 -14.02 -15.28
C SER A 54 8.37 -14.27 -16.72
N ARG A 55 7.28 -15.01 -16.93
CA ARG A 55 6.69 -15.25 -18.26
C ARG A 55 6.16 -13.97 -18.90
N LEU A 56 5.53 -13.09 -18.12
CA LEU A 56 5.03 -11.80 -18.61
C LEU A 56 6.18 -10.84 -18.93
N ALA A 57 7.23 -10.86 -18.11
CA ALA A 57 8.41 -10.02 -18.32
C ALA A 57 9.22 -10.42 -19.56
N SER A 58 9.15 -11.68 -19.98
CA SER A 58 9.91 -12.22 -21.11
C SER A 58 9.19 -12.11 -22.46
N THR A 59 7.87 -11.90 -22.47
CA THR A 59 7.09 -11.76 -23.71
C THR A 59 7.03 -10.32 -24.19
N GLY A 60 7.47 -10.07 -25.43
CA GLY A 60 7.15 -8.86 -26.18
C GLY A 60 7.89 -7.57 -25.79
N GLU A 61 7.33 -6.44 -26.22
CA GLU A 61 7.83 -5.09 -25.95
C GLU A 61 7.79 -4.75 -24.47
N THR A 62 8.77 -3.95 -24.02
CA THR A 62 8.94 -3.58 -22.61
C THR A 62 7.68 -2.94 -22.01
N ASP A 63 7.00 -2.10 -22.77
CA ASP A 63 5.80 -1.39 -22.31
C ASP A 63 4.62 -2.34 -22.07
N ASN A 64 4.47 -3.38 -22.90
CA ASN A 64 3.44 -4.40 -22.72
C ASN A 64 3.71 -5.24 -21.47
N ALA A 65 4.98 -5.55 -21.18
CA ALA A 65 5.36 -6.25 -19.96
C ALA A 65 5.06 -5.38 -18.72
N ILE A 66 5.41 -4.09 -18.75
CA ILE A 66 5.10 -3.14 -17.67
C ILE A 66 3.59 -3.06 -17.47
N ALA A 67 2.80 -2.85 -18.52
CA ALA A 67 1.34 -2.75 -18.43
C ALA A 67 0.70 -4.04 -17.87
N SER A 68 1.21 -5.21 -18.27
CA SER A 68 0.72 -6.51 -17.80
C SER A 68 1.04 -6.75 -16.32
N ILE A 69 2.19 -6.28 -15.83
CA ILE A 69 2.54 -6.40 -14.41
C ILE A 69 1.80 -5.34 -13.59
N LEU A 70 1.60 -4.14 -14.12
CA LEU A 70 0.81 -3.09 -13.47
C LEU A 70 -0.65 -3.51 -13.28
N SER A 71 -1.27 -4.21 -14.24
CA SER A 71 -2.64 -4.68 -14.06
C SER A 71 -2.78 -5.62 -12.86
N ILE A 72 -1.78 -6.47 -12.63
CA ILE A 72 -1.70 -7.36 -11.45
C ILE A 72 -1.52 -6.54 -10.18
N ILE A 73 -0.57 -5.60 -10.16
CA ILE A 73 -0.29 -4.78 -8.97
C ILE A 73 -1.49 -3.90 -8.61
N HIS A 74 -2.19 -3.36 -9.61
CA HIS A 74 -3.29 -2.43 -9.42
C HIS A 74 -4.60 -3.13 -9.06
N GLU A 75 -4.77 -4.44 -9.30
CA GLU A 75 -5.98 -5.16 -8.90
C GLU A 75 -6.24 -5.04 -7.38
N PRO A 76 -5.29 -5.41 -6.47
CA PRO A 76 -5.45 -5.14 -5.04
C PRO A 76 -5.59 -3.65 -4.68
N PHE A 77 -5.00 -2.76 -5.48
CA PHE A 77 -5.15 -1.32 -5.24
C PHE A 77 -6.60 -0.88 -5.44
N GLN A 78 -7.26 -1.39 -6.48
CA GLN A 78 -8.67 -1.12 -6.74
C GLN A 78 -9.55 -1.72 -5.65
N ASP A 79 -9.28 -2.94 -5.20
CA ASP A 79 -10.04 -3.58 -4.11
C ASP A 79 -9.96 -2.77 -2.82
N VAL A 80 -8.75 -2.33 -2.44
CA VAL A 80 -8.54 -1.49 -1.26
C VAL A 80 -9.19 -0.11 -1.45
N LEU A 81 -9.15 0.46 -2.65
CA LEU A 81 -9.79 1.75 -2.95
C LEU A 81 -11.32 1.69 -2.83
N GLN A 82 -11.96 0.55 -3.12
CA GLN A 82 -13.41 0.38 -2.98
C GLN A 82 -13.88 0.44 -1.51
N VAL A 83 -13.00 0.10 -0.57
CA VAL A 83 -13.34 0.04 0.87
C VAL A 83 -12.93 1.34 1.59
N ILE A 84 -11.98 2.10 1.05
CA ILE A 84 -11.54 3.38 1.63
C ILE A 84 -12.40 4.52 1.09
N ASP A 85 -12.85 5.40 1.99
CA ASP A 85 -13.56 6.62 1.62
C ASP A 85 -12.75 7.47 0.60
N PRO A 86 -13.31 7.77 -0.59
CA PRO A 86 -12.63 8.53 -1.64
C PRO A 86 -12.33 9.98 -1.25
N THR A 87 -12.94 10.51 -0.19
CA THR A 87 -12.69 11.87 0.33
C THR A 87 -11.62 11.91 1.41
N CYS A 88 -11.24 10.76 1.97
CA CYS A 88 -10.27 10.68 3.06
C CYS A 88 -8.85 11.00 2.55
N PRO A 89 -8.17 12.04 3.07
CA PRO A 89 -6.79 12.34 2.70
C PRO A 89 -5.82 11.26 3.22
N PRO A 90 -4.60 11.16 2.68
CA PRO A 90 -3.56 10.33 3.27
C PRO A 90 -3.34 10.73 4.73
N SER A 91 -3.35 9.75 5.63
CA SER A 91 -3.12 9.96 7.06
C SER A 91 -2.28 8.82 7.62
N THR A 92 -1.63 9.04 8.76
CA THR A 92 -0.82 8.01 9.43
C THR A 92 -1.67 6.78 9.80
N LEU A 93 -2.91 6.99 10.23
CA LEU A 93 -3.84 5.89 10.54
C LEU A 93 -4.11 5.04 9.30
N LEU A 94 -4.42 5.69 8.18
CA LEU A 94 -4.67 5.00 6.92
C LEU A 94 -3.42 4.26 6.42
N SER A 95 -2.25 4.90 6.47
CA SER A 95 -0.97 4.27 6.12
C SER A 95 -0.70 3.04 6.98
N ASN A 96 -0.94 3.11 8.30
CA ASN A 96 -0.81 1.95 9.20
C ASN A 96 -1.81 0.83 8.86
N LEU A 97 -3.03 1.18 8.45
CA LEU A 97 -4.05 0.20 8.06
C LEU A 97 -3.64 -0.55 6.77
N VAL A 98 -3.23 0.20 5.73
CA VAL A 98 -2.83 -0.40 4.45
C VAL A 98 -1.45 -1.06 4.48
N SER A 99 -0.61 -0.76 5.47
CA SER A 99 0.66 -1.46 5.73
C SER A 99 0.53 -2.63 6.72
N SER A 100 -0.68 -2.91 7.20
CA SER A 100 -0.91 -4.02 8.13
C SER A 100 -0.60 -5.38 7.49
N PRO A 101 -0.27 -6.41 8.28
CA PRO A 101 -0.01 -7.76 7.75
C PRO A 101 -1.20 -8.39 7.01
N ALA A 102 -2.43 -7.91 7.26
CA ALA A 102 -3.65 -8.37 6.61
C ALA A 102 -3.98 -7.60 5.32
N SER A 103 -3.12 -6.65 4.93
CA SER A 103 -3.29 -5.88 3.70
C SER A 103 -3.15 -6.81 2.47
N PRO A 104 -4.03 -6.68 1.46
CA PRO A 104 -3.94 -7.47 0.23
C PRO A 104 -2.86 -6.96 -0.73
N LEU A 105 -2.16 -5.86 -0.38
CA LEU A 105 -1.14 -5.26 -1.23
C LEU A 105 0.08 -6.17 -1.35
N TYR A 106 0.59 -6.33 -2.58
CA TYR A 106 1.86 -7.00 -2.81
C TYR A 106 2.99 -6.30 -2.06
N THR A 107 3.73 -7.07 -1.25
CA THR A 107 4.75 -6.52 -0.34
C THR A 107 6.02 -6.10 -1.07
N ALA A 108 6.46 -6.83 -2.11
CA ALA A 108 7.63 -6.48 -2.89
C ALA A 108 7.66 -7.23 -4.24
N LEU A 109 8.34 -6.65 -5.23
CA LEU A 109 8.74 -7.27 -6.48
C LEU A 109 10.22 -7.65 -6.40
N VAL A 110 10.54 -8.93 -6.52
CA VAL A 110 11.93 -9.40 -6.53
C VAL A 110 12.41 -9.59 -7.97
N VAL A 111 13.45 -8.86 -8.36
CA VAL A 111 14.05 -8.92 -9.69
C VAL A 111 15.40 -9.62 -9.59
N PHE A 112 15.53 -10.76 -10.29
CA PHE A 112 16.79 -11.47 -10.45
C PHE A 112 17.47 -11.03 -11.74
N SER A 113 18.54 -10.25 -11.63
CA SER A 113 19.33 -9.77 -12.77
C SER A 113 20.70 -10.47 -12.75
N PRO A 114 20.94 -11.48 -13.61
CA PRO A 114 22.22 -12.18 -13.64
C PRO A 114 23.38 -11.31 -14.17
N CYS A 115 23.09 -10.17 -14.80
CA CYS A 115 24.07 -9.30 -15.41
C CYS A 115 24.25 -7.98 -14.65
N THR A 116 25.51 -7.60 -14.45
CA THR A 116 25.92 -6.25 -14.03
C THR A 116 26.86 -5.69 -15.11
N PRO A 117 26.54 -4.55 -15.76
CA PRO A 117 25.43 -3.63 -15.48
C PRO A 117 24.05 -4.16 -15.91
N LEU A 118 22.98 -3.66 -15.28
CA LEU A 118 21.59 -3.99 -15.64
C LEU A 118 21.33 -3.67 -17.12
N SER A 119 20.55 -4.54 -17.78
CA SER A 119 20.12 -4.28 -19.16
C SER A 119 19.21 -3.04 -19.23
N HIS A 120 19.14 -2.38 -20.40
CA HIS A 120 18.26 -1.23 -20.58
C HIS A 120 16.78 -1.62 -20.36
N ARG A 121 16.40 -2.83 -20.78
CA ARG A 121 15.06 -3.37 -20.57
C ARG A 121 14.75 -3.51 -19.09
N ASP A 122 15.64 -4.11 -18.30
CA ASP A 122 15.41 -4.29 -16.85
C ASP A 122 15.32 -2.96 -16.14
N ARG A 123 16.15 -1.97 -16.53
CA ARG A 123 16.05 -0.61 -15.98
C ARG A 123 14.70 0.03 -16.28
N ALA A 124 14.22 -0.08 -17.52
CA ALA A 124 12.92 0.47 -17.90
C ALA A 124 11.76 -0.22 -17.14
N ILE A 125 11.83 -1.55 -16.95
CA ILE A 125 10.85 -2.29 -16.14
C ILE A 125 10.91 -1.82 -14.67
N ILE A 126 12.09 -1.72 -14.08
CA ILE A 126 12.26 -1.28 -12.68
C ILE A 126 11.78 0.17 -12.51
N ASP A 127 12.09 1.05 -13.45
CA ASP A 127 11.66 2.46 -13.41
C ASP A 127 10.14 2.58 -13.52
N GLY A 128 9.54 1.84 -14.47
CA GLY A 128 8.08 1.83 -14.68
C GLY A 128 7.30 1.21 -13.51
N LEU A 129 7.84 0.17 -12.85
CA LEU A 129 7.15 -0.53 -11.77
C LEU A 129 7.47 0.00 -10.37
N GLY A 130 8.65 0.57 -10.15
CA GLY A 130 9.11 0.96 -8.82
C GLY A 130 8.36 2.14 -8.21
N ALA A 131 7.57 2.88 -9.00
CA ALA A 131 6.60 3.84 -8.48
C ALA A 131 5.37 3.18 -7.81
N HIS A 132 5.10 1.91 -8.12
CA HIS A 132 3.90 1.19 -7.72
C HIS A 132 4.16 0.03 -6.74
N ILE A 133 5.35 -0.57 -6.74
CA ILE A 133 5.71 -1.65 -5.81
C ILE A 133 7.17 -1.54 -5.30
N PRO A 134 7.49 -1.96 -4.06
CA PRO A 134 8.88 -2.09 -3.60
C PRO A 134 9.69 -3.05 -4.45
N VAL A 135 10.69 -2.54 -5.17
CA VAL A 135 11.55 -3.38 -6.03
C VAL A 135 12.81 -3.79 -5.29
N ILE A 136 13.01 -5.09 -5.11
CA ILE A 136 14.22 -5.70 -4.55
C ILE A 136 15.04 -6.29 -5.70
N LEU A 137 16.27 -5.82 -5.88
CA LEU A 137 17.17 -6.27 -6.94
C LEU A 137 18.22 -7.25 -6.41
N LEU A 138 18.37 -8.39 -7.06
CA LEU A 138 19.37 -9.41 -6.75
C LEU A 138 20.25 -9.78 -7.96
N PRO A 139 21.60 -9.81 -7.81
CA PRO A 139 22.35 -9.33 -6.66
C PRO A 139 22.22 -7.81 -6.49
N ALA A 140 22.51 -7.29 -5.29
CA ALA A 140 22.39 -5.85 -5.02
C ALA A 140 23.20 -5.04 -6.05
N GLY A 141 22.50 -4.23 -6.86
CA GLY A 141 23.12 -3.34 -7.83
C GLY A 141 23.96 -2.24 -7.16
N PRO A 142 24.84 -1.56 -7.91
CA PRO A 142 25.62 -0.45 -7.39
C PRO A 142 24.69 0.63 -6.80
N ARG A 143 25.06 1.15 -5.62
CA ARG A 143 24.26 2.12 -4.85
C ARG A 143 23.97 3.43 -5.59
N SER A 144 24.70 3.72 -6.68
CA SER A 144 24.59 4.93 -7.48
C SER A 144 23.43 4.93 -8.49
N LEU A 145 22.69 3.82 -8.64
CA LEU A 145 21.52 3.81 -9.50
C LEU A 145 20.39 4.60 -8.84
N HIS A 146 19.98 5.71 -9.44
CA HIS A 146 18.80 6.51 -9.09
C HIS A 146 17.49 5.79 -9.47
N LEU A 147 17.43 4.46 -9.31
CA LEU A 147 16.23 3.68 -9.59
C LEU A 147 15.32 3.67 -8.35
N PRO A 148 13.99 3.64 -8.53
CA PRO A 148 13.00 3.59 -7.45
C PRO A 148 12.92 2.20 -6.77
N VAL A 149 14.06 1.71 -6.27
CA VAL A 149 14.18 0.42 -5.57
C VAL A 149 13.91 0.57 -4.07
N SER A 150 13.61 -0.54 -3.41
CA SER A 150 13.41 -0.59 -1.96
C SER A 150 14.67 -0.19 -1.18
N ALA A 151 14.46 0.30 0.05
CA ALA A 151 15.53 0.51 1.03
C ALA A 151 16.12 -0.81 1.50
N PHE A 152 15.35 -1.90 1.52
CA PHE A 152 15.86 -3.24 1.78
C PHE A 152 16.62 -3.79 0.55
N ARG A 153 17.94 -3.91 0.69
CA ARG A 153 18.86 -4.30 -0.40
C ARG A 153 19.71 -5.50 0.01
N PRO A 154 19.17 -6.72 -0.04
CA PRO A 154 19.90 -7.92 0.32
C PRO A 154 21.05 -8.18 -0.66
N SER A 155 22.20 -8.61 -0.15
CA SER A 155 23.38 -8.93 -0.96
C SER A 155 23.30 -10.31 -1.63
N SER A 156 22.40 -11.19 -1.14
CA SER A 156 22.25 -12.56 -1.61
C SER A 156 20.82 -13.05 -1.43
N THR A 157 20.50 -14.19 -2.04
CA THR A 157 19.22 -14.89 -1.85
C THR A 157 19.02 -15.33 -0.40
N HIS A 158 20.08 -15.74 0.29
CA HIS A 158 20.02 -16.08 1.71
C HIS A 158 19.70 -14.86 2.58
N ALA A 159 20.34 -13.71 2.32
CA ALA A 159 20.02 -12.47 3.01
C ALA A 159 18.59 -11.99 2.72
N LEU A 160 18.09 -12.21 1.50
CA LEU A 160 16.69 -11.96 1.14
C LEU A 160 15.74 -12.84 1.97
N ARG A 161 16.01 -14.15 2.07
CA ARG A 161 15.22 -15.07 2.89
C ARG A 161 15.23 -14.66 4.36
N ALA A 162 16.41 -14.44 4.95
CA ALA A 162 16.53 -14.01 6.34
C ALA A 162 15.78 -12.70 6.59
N GLY A 163 15.87 -11.71 5.69
CA GLY A 163 15.14 -10.46 5.83
C GLY A 163 13.62 -10.63 5.74
N ILE A 164 13.12 -11.45 4.80
CA ILE A 164 11.67 -11.63 4.60
C ILE A 164 11.04 -12.52 5.68
N PHE A 165 11.71 -13.60 6.10
CA PHE A 165 11.10 -14.60 6.97
C PHE A 165 11.48 -14.43 8.45
N HIS A 166 12.65 -13.87 8.76
CA HIS A 166 13.13 -13.76 10.14
C HIS A 166 13.14 -12.33 10.70
N SER A 167 13.03 -11.29 9.86
CA SER A 167 13.05 -9.90 10.33
C SER A 167 11.67 -9.25 10.19
N PRO A 168 10.87 -9.18 11.27
CA PRO A 168 9.60 -8.47 11.24
C PRO A 168 9.78 -6.98 10.93
N GLU A 169 10.92 -6.38 11.30
CA GLU A 169 11.25 -5.00 10.96
C GLU A 169 11.39 -4.80 9.46
N THR A 170 12.02 -5.75 8.76
CA THR A 170 12.18 -5.72 7.31
C THR A 170 10.84 -5.87 6.60
N LEU A 171 9.97 -6.79 7.07
CA LEU A 171 8.62 -6.92 6.55
C LEU A 171 7.79 -5.64 6.76
N ASN A 172 7.87 -5.05 7.95
CA ASN A 172 7.16 -3.79 8.24
C ASN A 172 7.65 -2.65 7.37
N LEU A 173 8.96 -2.57 7.10
CA LEU A 173 9.54 -1.61 6.16
C LEU A 173 8.97 -1.82 4.74
N LEU A 174 8.98 -3.06 4.24
CA LEU A 174 8.47 -3.35 2.89
C LEU A 174 6.97 -3.07 2.77
N ARG A 175 6.17 -3.42 3.78
CA ARG A 175 4.74 -3.11 3.82
C ARG A 175 4.47 -1.61 3.89
N GLY A 176 5.23 -0.87 4.68
CA GLY A 176 5.15 0.59 4.74
C GLY A 176 5.48 1.23 3.38
N GLU A 177 6.55 0.76 2.75
CA GLU A 177 6.92 1.17 1.39
C GLU A 177 5.86 0.82 0.33
N ALA A 178 5.19 -0.33 0.44
CA ALA A 178 4.10 -0.72 -0.46
C ALA A 178 2.86 0.17 -0.24
N ALA A 179 2.50 0.42 1.02
CA ALA A 179 1.44 1.33 1.41
C ALA A 179 1.67 2.75 0.89
N ASP A 180 2.89 3.28 1.01
CA ASP A 180 3.23 4.62 0.51
C ASP A 180 3.07 4.72 -1.01
N ARG A 181 3.48 3.68 -1.75
CA ARG A 181 3.30 3.62 -3.22
C ARG A 181 1.82 3.54 -3.61
N PHE A 182 1.02 2.75 -2.90
CA PHE A 182 -0.42 2.71 -3.06
C PHE A 182 -1.07 4.09 -2.80
N LEU A 183 -0.76 4.74 -1.68
CA LEU A 183 -1.32 6.04 -1.33
C LEU A 183 -0.94 7.10 -2.37
N ARG A 184 0.32 7.09 -2.84
CA ARG A 184 0.77 7.98 -3.91
C ARG A 184 -0.01 7.73 -5.21
N TRP A 185 -0.16 6.47 -5.61
CA TRP A 185 -0.96 6.10 -6.78
C TRP A 185 -2.40 6.60 -6.65
N ARG A 186 -3.02 6.44 -5.48
CA ARG A 186 -4.38 6.90 -5.20
C ARG A 186 -4.53 8.41 -5.36
N GLU A 187 -3.59 9.19 -4.83
CA GLU A 187 -3.62 10.65 -4.97
C GLU A 187 -3.43 11.10 -6.43
N ILE A 188 -2.60 10.39 -7.19
CA ILE A 188 -2.45 10.62 -8.63
C ILE A 188 -3.77 10.35 -9.35
N GLU A 189 -4.43 9.22 -9.09
CA GLU A 189 -5.73 8.89 -9.68
C GLU A 189 -6.81 9.93 -9.35
N ARG A 190 -6.84 10.42 -8.10
CA ARG A 190 -7.75 11.50 -7.69
C ARG A 190 -7.47 12.80 -8.45
N ALA A 191 -6.20 13.19 -8.57
CA ALA A 191 -5.81 14.39 -9.31
C ALA A 191 -6.16 14.27 -10.80
N VAL A 192 -5.88 13.12 -11.43
CA VAL A 192 -6.23 12.84 -12.83
C VAL A 192 -7.75 12.93 -13.05
N ARG A 193 -8.54 12.38 -12.13
CA ARG A 193 -10.02 12.47 -12.19
C ARG A 193 -10.50 13.92 -12.10
N SER A 194 -9.97 14.69 -11.13
CA SER A 194 -10.32 16.11 -10.96
C SER A 194 -9.99 16.95 -12.21
N VAL A 195 -8.85 16.70 -12.86
CA VAL A 195 -8.48 17.36 -14.12
C VAL A 195 -9.44 16.98 -15.25
N ARG A 196 -9.85 15.72 -15.32
CA ARG A 196 -10.79 15.24 -16.35
C ARG A 196 -12.17 15.88 -16.18
N GLU A 197 -12.67 15.97 -14.96
CA GLU A 197 -13.95 16.60 -14.60
C GLU A 197 -13.93 18.11 -14.89
N SER A 198 -12.85 18.79 -14.50
CA SER A 198 -12.67 20.22 -14.81
C SER A 198 -12.70 20.50 -16.33
N ARG A 199 -12.17 19.57 -17.13
CA ARG A 199 -12.12 19.69 -18.59
C ARG A 199 -13.48 19.45 -19.26
N THR A 200 -14.33 18.61 -18.67
CA THR A 200 -15.71 18.41 -19.13
C THR A 200 -16.57 19.61 -18.81
N ASP A 201 -16.40 20.22 -17.63
CA ASP A 201 -17.17 21.39 -17.23
C ASP A 201 -16.83 22.61 -18.09
N ALA A 202 -15.55 22.85 -18.36
CA ALA A 202 -15.10 23.90 -19.27
C ALA A 202 -15.66 23.72 -20.71
N ARG A 203 -15.81 22.47 -21.17
CA ARG A 203 -16.44 22.19 -22.48
C ARG A 203 -17.95 22.41 -22.49
N SER A 204 -18.64 22.15 -21.37
CA SER A 204 -20.07 22.47 -21.23
C SER A 204 -20.31 23.98 -21.17
N GLN A 205 -19.38 24.72 -20.56
CA GLN A 205 -19.41 26.19 -20.49
C GLN A 205 -18.99 26.87 -21.80
N ASN A 206 -18.36 26.17 -22.74
CA ASN A 206 -17.99 26.72 -24.07
C ASN A 206 -19.19 27.02 -25.00
N GLY A 207 -20.43 26.90 -24.53
CA GLY A 207 -21.57 27.61 -25.13
C GLY A 207 -21.57 29.12 -24.83
N VAL A 208 -20.82 29.53 -23.80
CA VAL A 208 -20.45 30.92 -23.51
C VAL A 208 -19.06 31.14 -24.10
N ALA A 209 -18.95 32.02 -25.09
CA ALA A 209 -17.69 32.32 -25.75
C ALA A 209 -16.66 32.75 -24.69
N TRP A 210 -15.56 31.99 -24.60
CA TRP A 210 -14.44 32.32 -23.72
C TRP A 210 -13.87 33.69 -24.10
N ASP A 211 -14.17 34.72 -23.30
CA ASP A 211 -13.64 36.07 -23.48
C ASP A 211 -12.34 36.23 -22.68
N LYS A 212 -11.23 36.11 -23.39
CA LYS A 212 -9.87 36.26 -22.86
C LYS A 212 -9.70 37.54 -22.02
N ALA A 213 -10.35 38.65 -22.41
CA ALA A 213 -10.22 39.92 -21.70
C ALA A 213 -10.86 39.88 -20.31
N THR A 214 -11.99 39.18 -20.16
CA THR A 214 -12.63 38.96 -18.84
C THR A 214 -11.78 38.06 -17.95
N TRP A 215 -11.15 37.02 -18.52
CA TRP A 215 -10.27 36.15 -17.75
C TRP A 215 -9.00 36.85 -17.28
N GLU A 216 -8.33 37.63 -18.15
CA GLU A 216 -7.11 38.38 -17.78
C GLU A 216 -7.40 39.42 -16.70
N THR A 217 -8.53 40.12 -16.77
CA THR A 217 -8.92 41.11 -15.75
C THR A 217 -9.25 40.48 -14.40
N GLU A 218 -9.89 39.31 -14.39
CA GLU A 218 -10.17 38.56 -13.16
C GLU A 218 -8.88 37.96 -12.55
N TRP A 219 -7.98 37.45 -13.40
CA TRP A 219 -6.70 36.88 -13.00
C TRP A 219 -5.73 37.93 -12.45
N ASP A 220 -5.59 39.09 -13.09
CA ASP A 220 -4.78 40.21 -12.59
C ASP A 220 -5.30 40.72 -11.23
N ALA A 221 -6.62 40.76 -11.05
CA ALA A 221 -7.24 41.21 -9.82
C ALA A 221 -7.06 40.21 -8.65
N THR A 222 -6.99 38.91 -8.93
CA THR A 222 -6.74 37.86 -7.93
C THR A 222 -5.25 37.72 -7.62
N LEU A 223 -4.39 37.75 -8.64
CA LEU A 223 -2.93 37.70 -8.48
C LEU A 223 -2.42 38.90 -7.68
N SER A 224 -2.90 40.11 -7.98
CA SER A 224 -2.55 41.33 -7.24
C SER A 224 -2.98 41.25 -5.77
N ARG A 225 -4.13 40.62 -5.49
CA ARG A 225 -4.63 40.38 -4.13
C ARG A 225 -3.77 39.38 -3.37
N ASP A 226 -3.38 38.27 -3.99
CA ASP A 226 -2.55 37.25 -3.36
C ASP A 226 -1.12 37.74 -3.10
N VAL A 227 -0.55 38.52 -4.02
CA VAL A 227 0.76 39.17 -3.81
C VAL A 227 0.66 40.20 -2.68
N ALA A 228 -0.37 41.05 -2.67
CA ALA A 228 -0.58 42.03 -1.59
C ALA A 228 -0.82 41.36 -0.23
N ARG A 229 -1.52 40.22 -0.21
CA ARG A 229 -1.74 39.41 1.00
C ARG A 229 -0.42 38.82 1.52
N ARG A 230 0.37 38.19 0.66
CA ARG A 230 1.68 37.62 1.04
C ARG A 230 2.71 38.67 1.45
N LEU A 231 2.65 39.87 0.87
CA LEU A 231 3.46 41.02 1.29
C LEU A 231 3.05 41.53 2.69
N ARG A 232 1.76 41.52 3.03
CA ARG A 232 1.29 41.87 4.39
C ARG A 232 1.56 40.78 5.42
N GLU A 233 1.57 39.51 5.00
CA GLU A 233 1.85 38.35 5.85
C GLU A 233 3.37 38.12 6.11
N GLY A 234 4.26 38.95 5.53
CA GLY A 234 5.68 39.03 5.95
C GLY A 234 6.57 37.85 5.55
N THR A 235 6.16 36.99 4.63
CA THR A 235 6.87 35.71 4.34
C THR A 235 8.01 35.83 3.33
N ILE A 236 8.35 37.02 2.84
CA ILE A 236 9.39 37.19 1.80
C ILE A 236 10.52 38.07 2.33
N THR A 237 11.31 37.56 3.27
CA THR A 237 12.76 37.81 3.53
C THR A 237 13.14 37.46 4.98
N ALA A 238 13.17 36.17 5.32
CA ALA A 238 13.99 35.65 6.42
C ALA A 238 15.10 34.76 5.85
N GLY A 239 15.93 35.35 5.00
CA GLY A 239 17.29 34.88 4.77
C GLY A 239 18.15 35.35 5.93
N SER A 240 18.25 34.54 6.98
CA SER A 240 19.27 34.73 8.01
C SER A 240 20.35 33.67 7.83
N SER A 241 21.43 34.12 7.19
CA SER A 241 22.78 33.57 7.31
C SER A 241 23.14 33.49 8.79
N GLY A 242 23.32 32.27 9.30
CA GLY A 242 23.79 31.98 10.65
C GLY A 242 24.64 30.74 10.61
N TYR A 243 25.96 30.93 10.61
CA TYR A 243 26.96 29.90 10.84
C TYR A 243 26.60 29.08 12.08
N TYR A 244 26.42 27.76 11.93
CA TYR A 244 26.43 26.84 13.06
C TYR A 244 27.44 25.72 12.85
N VAL A 245 28.34 25.66 13.83
CA VAL A 245 29.44 24.72 14.05
C VAL A 245 28.88 23.31 14.33
N PRO A 246 29.52 22.22 13.85
CA PRO A 246 29.02 20.87 14.08
C PRO A 246 29.39 20.39 15.48
N ALA A 247 28.39 20.13 16.33
CA ALA A 247 28.58 19.45 17.61
C ALA A 247 28.37 17.93 17.44
N LYS A 248 29.41 17.17 17.80
CA LYS A 248 29.37 15.71 18.07
C LYS A 248 28.51 15.41 19.30
N SER A 249 27.60 14.45 19.21
CA SER A 249 27.11 13.64 20.35
C SER A 249 26.24 12.49 19.81
N THR A 250 26.73 11.24 19.83
CA THR A 250 26.44 10.16 20.81
C THR A 250 25.03 9.54 20.73
N HIS A 251 25.04 8.22 20.54
CA HIS A 251 23.95 7.23 20.63
C HIS A 251 22.67 7.68 21.36
N ARG A 252 21.53 7.57 20.67
CA ARG A 252 20.19 7.52 21.28
C ARG A 252 19.58 6.13 21.07
N THR A 253 19.24 5.51 22.19
CA THR A 253 18.26 4.43 22.33
C THR A 253 16.86 4.92 21.93
N PRO A 254 16.00 4.08 21.33
CA PRO A 254 14.63 4.46 20.98
C PRO A 254 13.75 4.59 22.24
N PRO A 255 12.82 5.56 22.30
CA PRO A 255 11.89 5.67 23.40
C PRO A 255 10.82 4.57 23.32
N ALA A 256 10.42 4.05 24.48
CA ALA A 256 9.31 3.13 24.63
C ALA A 256 8.01 3.76 24.09
N VAL A 257 7.25 2.97 23.33
CA VAL A 257 5.92 3.34 22.83
C VAL A 257 4.97 3.37 24.02
N VAL A 258 4.65 4.57 24.50
CA VAL A 258 3.58 4.79 25.47
C VAL A 258 2.27 4.83 24.68
N LEU A 259 1.48 3.76 24.79
CA LEU A 259 0.10 3.71 24.28
C LEU A 259 -0.74 4.72 25.06
N ASP A 260 -1.22 5.76 24.38
CA ASP A 260 -2.16 6.73 24.93
C ASP A 260 -3.56 6.09 25.09
N PRO A 261 -4.11 5.96 26.31
CA PRO A 261 -5.41 5.33 26.56
C PRO A 261 -6.61 6.05 25.92
N PHE A 262 -6.42 7.23 25.31
CA PHE A 262 -7.45 7.93 24.54
C PHE A 262 -7.60 7.47 23.07
N HIS A 263 -6.85 6.45 22.62
CA HIS A 263 -6.99 5.91 21.26
C HIS A 263 -8.10 4.86 21.08
N ILE A 264 -8.69 4.34 22.15
CA ILE A 264 -9.76 3.34 22.05
C ILE A 264 -11.08 3.96 21.52
N PRO A 265 -11.53 5.13 21.99
CA PRO A 265 -12.73 5.78 21.44
C PRO A 265 -12.58 6.16 19.96
N SER A 266 -11.40 6.59 19.54
CA SER A 266 -11.14 6.92 18.12
C SER A 266 -11.08 5.66 17.25
N LEU A 267 -10.56 4.54 17.76
CA LEU A 267 -10.62 3.24 17.07
C LEU A 267 -12.07 2.70 16.97
N VAL A 268 -12.88 2.89 18.02
CA VAL A 268 -14.31 2.53 18.00
C VAL A 268 -15.09 3.42 17.03
N MET A 269 -14.88 4.74 17.06
CA MET A 269 -15.53 5.64 16.09
C MET A 269 -15.06 5.38 14.65
N PHE A 270 -13.79 5.03 14.46
CA PHE A 270 -13.25 4.65 13.17
C PHE A 270 -13.85 3.33 12.66
N SER A 271 -13.94 2.29 13.50
CA SER A 271 -14.61 1.03 13.13
C SER A 271 -16.11 1.21 12.84
N LEU A 272 -16.79 2.12 13.54
CA LEU A 272 -18.17 2.52 13.23
C LEU A 272 -18.26 3.30 11.90
N SER A 273 -17.26 4.13 11.58
CA SER A 273 -17.21 4.87 10.30
C SER A 273 -16.98 3.98 9.09
N LEU A 274 -16.26 2.86 9.24
CA LEU A 274 -16.14 1.81 8.22
C LEU A 274 -17.45 1.05 8.02
N PHE A 275 -18.31 1.01 9.04
CA PHE A 275 -19.58 0.28 9.02
C PHE A 275 -20.70 1.03 8.24
N ALA A 276 -20.64 2.36 8.19
CA ALA A 276 -21.64 3.19 7.51
C ALA A 276 -21.69 2.96 5.97
N PRO A 277 -20.58 3.05 5.21
CA PRO A 277 -20.60 2.79 3.77
C PRO A 277 -20.80 1.29 3.45
N LEU A 278 -20.42 0.38 4.36
CA LEU A 278 -20.63 -1.06 4.22
C LEU A 278 -22.12 -1.43 4.25
N LYS A 279 -22.92 -0.72 5.04
CA LYS A 279 -24.38 -0.89 5.11
C LYS A 279 -25.06 -0.55 3.77
N ASP A 280 -24.59 0.50 3.09
CA ASP A 280 -25.15 0.92 1.81
C ASP A 280 -24.74 -0.05 0.68
N SER A 281 -23.50 -0.57 0.71
CA SER A 281 -23.04 -1.61 -0.23
C SER A 281 -23.75 -2.97 -0.03
N ILE A 282 -24.06 -3.36 1.20
CA ILE A 282 -24.81 -4.61 1.49
C ILE A 282 -26.26 -4.51 0.97
N SER A 283 -26.86 -3.32 0.93
CA SER A 283 -28.20 -3.12 0.37
C SER A 283 -28.26 -3.27 -1.16
N GLN A 284 -27.13 -3.09 -1.86
CA GLN A 284 -27.02 -3.25 -3.30
C GLN A 284 -26.59 -4.67 -3.73
N LEU A 285 -26.06 -5.48 -2.80
CA LEU A 285 -25.77 -6.89 -3.02
C LEU A 285 -27.06 -7.72 -2.90
N SER A 286 -27.92 -7.62 -3.91
CA SER A 286 -28.95 -8.64 -4.19
C SER A 286 -28.28 -9.92 -4.71
N LEU A 287 -27.55 -10.62 -3.83
CA LEU A 287 -26.97 -11.93 -4.11
C LEU A 287 -27.94 -13.01 -3.63
N SER A 288 -28.36 -13.84 -4.58
CA SER A 288 -29.28 -14.96 -4.36
C SER A 288 -28.64 -15.99 -3.42
N GLY A 289 -28.90 -15.87 -2.12
CA GLY A 289 -28.29 -16.77 -1.15
C GLY A 289 -28.44 -16.28 0.28
N ARG A 290 -29.64 -16.43 0.85
CA ARG A 290 -30.02 -16.09 2.24
C ARG A 290 -29.09 -16.62 3.35
N ARG A 291 -28.12 -17.49 3.05
CA ARG A 291 -27.27 -18.14 4.06
C ARG A 291 -25.98 -17.38 4.38
N LEU A 292 -25.40 -16.60 3.46
CA LEU A 292 -24.12 -15.92 3.70
C LEU A 292 -24.27 -14.65 4.56
N GLY A 293 -25.37 -13.90 4.39
CA GLY A 293 -25.65 -12.72 5.21
C GLY A 293 -25.87 -13.04 6.69
N ILE A 294 -26.47 -14.20 7.00
CA ILE A 294 -26.67 -14.65 8.38
C ILE A 294 -25.32 -15.03 9.03
N VAL A 295 -24.38 -15.58 8.26
CA VAL A 295 -23.05 -15.95 8.77
C VAL A 295 -22.24 -14.70 9.11
N LEU A 296 -22.23 -13.68 8.26
CA LEU A 296 -21.49 -12.43 8.52
C LEU A 296 -22.07 -11.62 9.69
N VAL A 297 -23.39 -11.54 9.82
CA VAL A 297 -24.02 -10.87 10.97
C VAL A 297 -23.81 -11.69 12.24
N GLY A 298 -23.87 -13.03 12.15
CA GLY A 298 -23.63 -13.93 13.28
C GLY A 298 -22.21 -13.84 13.84
N THR A 299 -21.19 -13.81 12.98
CA THR A 299 -19.79 -13.72 13.42
C THR A 299 -19.46 -12.35 14.02
N LEU A 300 -20.04 -11.27 13.48
CA LEU A 300 -19.88 -9.93 14.04
C LEU A 300 -20.55 -9.81 15.42
N CYS A 301 -21.80 -10.27 15.57
CA CYS A 301 -22.51 -10.23 16.85
C CYS A 301 -21.84 -11.11 17.91
N ALA A 302 -21.28 -12.27 17.52
CA ALA A 302 -20.51 -13.11 18.43
C ALA A 302 -19.22 -12.42 18.89
N GLY A 303 -18.48 -11.76 17.98
CA GLY A 303 -17.26 -11.02 18.32
C GLY A 303 -17.51 -9.86 19.29
N VAL A 304 -18.59 -9.09 19.08
CA VAL A 304 -18.97 -7.99 19.97
C VAL A 304 -19.48 -8.51 21.32
N GLY A 305 -20.23 -9.61 21.34
CA GLY A 305 -20.72 -10.23 22.57
C GLY A 305 -19.59 -10.75 23.48
N VAL A 306 -18.60 -11.42 22.90
CA VAL A 306 -17.41 -11.91 23.64
C VAL A 306 -16.57 -10.75 24.18
N GLY A 307 -16.39 -9.69 23.40
CA GLY A 307 -15.67 -8.49 23.84
C GLY A 307 -16.34 -7.75 25.01
N LEU A 308 -17.69 -7.74 25.06
CA LEU A 308 -18.44 -7.15 26.17
C LEU A 308 -18.46 -8.05 27.42
N ALA A 309 -18.53 -9.37 27.25
CA ALA A 309 -18.49 -10.33 28.36
C ALA A 309 -17.13 -10.34 29.07
N LEU A 310 -16.03 -10.27 28.32
CA LEU A 310 -14.68 -10.15 28.89
C LEU A 310 -14.44 -8.82 29.61
N ARG A 311 -15.20 -7.78 29.26
CA ARG A 311 -15.14 -6.45 29.93
C ARG A 311 -15.97 -6.37 31.20
N ALA A 312 -17.04 -7.18 31.32
CA ALA A 312 -17.90 -7.20 32.51
C ALA A 312 -17.39 -8.12 33.63
N GLY A 313 -16.35 -8.93 33.36
CA GLY A 313 -15.73 -9.85 34.31
C GLY A 313 -14.46 -9.33 35.01
N CYS A 314 -14.11 -8.05 34.81
CA CYS A 314 -13.00 -7.35 35.47
C CYS A 314 -13.52 -6.21 36.35
#